data_AF-A0A3P6HM33-F1
#
_entry.id   AF-A0A3P6HM33-F1
#
_cell.length_a   1.000
_cell.length_b   1.000
_cell.length_c   1.000
_cell.angle_alpha   90.00
_cell.angle_beta   90.00
_cell.angle_gamma   90.00
#
_symmetry.space_group_name_H-M   'P 1'
#
loop_
_entity.id
_entity.type
_entity.pdbx_description
1 polymer ?
#
loop_
_entity_poly.entity_id
_entity_poly.type
_entity_poly.pdbx_seq_one_letter_code
_entity_poly.pdbx_strand_id
1 'polypeptide(L)'
;MTIDGAMQPVAEVRNFFLKNRTLIGSYCGEIFGTCGEAATPLRGFWSDRTSIIILSFDREEKAAKFFQTIHLNAIFPQHVEVFLVNLCNPTRYVDDYSFLEISFYDVRFCTRFNEFTRQLPEMASKNNGLLIAGTPRICQVLGMTRPNYCTISQWRTIEEFEKFRDESNCAFEASESACVTQALVKWDVKRQNPFCN
;
A
#
# COMPACT_ATOMS: atom_id res chain seq x y z
N MET A 1 32.30 -8.56 -11.74
CA MET A 1 32.53 -7.69 -10.56
C MET A 1 31.26 -7.75 -9.74
N THR A 2 31.17 -8.73 -8.85
CA THR A 2 30.06 -8.93 -7.92
C THR A 2 30.31 -8.04 -6.71
N ILE A 3 29.47 -7.03 -6.53
CA ILE A 3 29.43 -6.27 -5.28
C ILE A 3 28.39 -6.98 -4.40
N ASP A 4 28.85 -8.04 -3.73
CA ASP A 4 28.21 -8.51 -2.51
C ASP A 4 28.42 -7.43 -1.45
N GLY A 5 27.34 -6.73 -1.08
CA GLY A 5 27.44 -5.66 -0.07
C GLY A 5 26.22 -4.76 0.14
N ALA A 6 25.05 -5.05 -0.45
CA ALA A 6 23.86 -4.24 -0.19
C ALA A 6 23.09 -4.80 1.00
N MET A 7 23.21 -4.17 2.18
CA MET A 7 22.10 -4.18 3.15
C MET A 7 20.82 -3.86 2.38
N GLN A 8 19.79 -4.67 2.55
CA GLN A 8 18.52 -4.46 1.83
C GLN A 8 18.00 -3.04 2.15
N PRO A 9 17.83 -2.14 1.15
CA PRO A 9 17.35 -0.77 1.37
C PRO A 9 16.07 -0.71 2.20
N VAL A 10 15.26 -1.77 2.13
CA VAL A 10 14.06 -1.98 2.94
C VAL A 10 14.31 -1.85 4.44
N ALA A 11 15.34 -2.50 4.98
CA ALA A 11 15.60 -2.50 6.42
C ALA A 11 16.04 -1.10 6.90
N GLU A 12 16.82 -0.40 6.09
CA GLU A 12 17.27 0.97 6.37
C GLU A 12 16.11 1.96 6.33
N VAL A 13 15.27 1.89 5.30
CA VAL A 13 14.06 2.73 5.16
C VAL A 13 13.09 2.45 6.31
N ARG A 14 12.87 1.17 6.66
CA ARG A 14 12.05 0.79 7.82
C ARG A 14 12.61 1.38 9.11
N ASN A 15 13.90 1.18 9.37
CA ASN A 15 14.56 1.70 10.56
C ASN A 15 14.53 3.24 10.60
N PHE A 16 14.60 3.90 9.45
CA PHE A 16 14.45 5.35 9.34
C PHE A 16 13.08 5.80 9.84
N PHE A 17 11.98 5.18 9.38
CA PHE A 17 10.64 5.54 9.86
C PHE A 17 10.45 5.19 11.34
N LEU A 18 10.97 4.05 11.81
CA LEU A 18 10.91 3.68 13.22
C LEU A 18 11.65 4.68 14.12
N LYS A 19 12.84 5.16 13.71
CA LYS A 19 13.58 6.21 14.43
C LYS A 19 12.84 7.54 14.43
N ASN A 20 12.05 7.82 13.38
CA ASN A 20 11.23 9.02 13.26
C ASN A 20 9.81 8.86 13.82
N ARG A 21 9.50 7.81 14.60
CA ARG A 21 8.15 7.55 15.13
C ARG A 21 7.56 8.74 15.90
N THR A 22 8.35 9.40 16.74
CA THR A 22 7.90 10.58 17.49
C THR A 22 7.56 11.75 16.57
N LEU A 23 8.37 11.95 15.52
CA LEU A 23 8.11 12.96 14.52
C LEU A 23 6.81 12.64 13.76
N ILE A 24 6.63 11.40 13.30
CA ILE A 24 5.39 10.94 12.66
C ILE A 24 4.17 11.26 13.55
N GLY A 25 4.25 10.94 14.85
CA GLY A 25 3.19 11.26 15.83
C GLY A 25 2.91 12.76 15.95
N SER A 26 3.92 13.63 15.89
CA SER A 26 3.73 15.09 15.93
C SER A 26 2.96 15.65 14.71
N TYR A 27 2.92 14.90 13.61
CA TYR A 27 2.10 15.18 12.43
C TYR A 27 0.76 14.44 12.44
N CYS A 28 0.31 13.92 13.59
CA CYS A 28 -0.92 13.13 13.71
C CYS A 28 -0.89 11.90 12.79
N GLY A 29 0.27 11.25 12.71
CA GLY A 29 0.45 10.02 11.97
C GLY A 29 0.86 8.85 12.87
N GLU A 30 0.75 7.66 12.33
CA GLU A 30 1.20 6.43 12.95
C GLU A 30 1.80 5.46 11.92
N ILE A 31 2.71 4.60 12.38
CA ILE A 31 3.21 3.48 11.59
C ILE A 31 2.18 2.37 11.72
N PHE A 32 1.35 2.22 10.70
CA PHE A 32 0.25 1.26 10.69
C PHE A 32 0.77 -0.17 10.52
N GLY A 33 1.74 -0.37 9.65
CA GLY A 33 2.28 -1.70 9.39
C GLY A 33 3.49 -1.69 8.46
N THR A 34 4.30 -2.73 8.59
CA THR A 34 5.38 -3.05 7.66
C THR A 34 5.19 -4.47 7.18
N CYS A 35 5.39 -4.72 5.89
CA CYS A 35 5.41 -6.08 5.35
C CYS A 35 6.57 -6.85 5.99
N GLY A 36 6.29 -7.96 6.68
CA GLY A 36 7.32 -8.77 7.36
C GLY A 36 8.13 -9.65 6.41
N GLU A 37 7.54 -9.99 5.26
CA GLU A 37 8.10 -10.74 4.13
C GLU A 37 7.95 -9.93 2.83
N ALA A 38 8.34 -10.45 1.68
CA ALA A 38 8.08 -9.79 0.41
C ALA A 38 6.58 -9.69 0.12
N ALA A 39 6.15 -8.61 -0.55
CA ALA A 39 4.78 -8.54 -1.05
C ALA A 39 4.55 -9.67 -2.08
N THR A 40 3.40 -10.33 -2.04
CA THR A 40 3.04 -11.34 -3.05
C THR A 40 2.53 -10.61 -4.30
N PRO A 41 3.28 -10.63 -5.43
CA PRO A 41 2.84 -9.97 -6.64
C PRO A 41 1.64 -10.73 -7.24
N LEU A 42 0.58 -10.00 -7.56
CA LEU A 42 -0.63 -10.58 -8.14
C LEU A 42 -0.81 -10.20 -9.61
N ARG A 43 -0.44 -8.97 -9.98
CA ARG A 43 -0.39 -8.43 -11.34
C ARG A 43 0.70 -7.35 -11.46
N GLY A 44 1.23 -7.17 -12.67
CA GLY A 44 2.25 -6.15 -12.96
C GLY A 44 3.65 -6.52 -12.46
N PHE A 45 4.53 -5.52 -12.42
CA PHE A 45 5.93 -5.68 -11.99
C PHE A 45 6.12 -5.14 -10.57
N TRP A 46 5.60 -5.84 -9.55
CA TRP A 46 6.21 -5.76 -8.22
C TRP A 46 7.39 -6.75 -8.21
N SER A 47 8.59 -6.30 -7.83
CA SER A 47 9.67 -7.23 -7.53
C SER A 47 9.28 -8.04 -6.29
N ASP A 48 9.67 -9.30 -6.29
CA ASP A 48 9.77 -10.18 -5.12
C ASP A 48 10.62 -9.59 -3.96
N ARG A 49 11.28 -8.45 -4.16
CA ARG A 49 12.03 -7.71 -3.14
C ARG A 49 11.32 -6.43 -2.69
N THR A 50 10.17 -6.10 -3.26
CA THR A 50 9.45 -4.89 -2.87
C THR A 50 8.78 -5.09 -1.52
N SER A 51 9.03 -4.16 -0.61
CA SER A 51 8.42 -4.12 0.72
C SER A 51 7.56 -2.88 0.85
N ILE A 52 6.41 -3.05 1.48
CA ILE A 52 5.44 -1.97 1.68
C ILE A 52 5.48 -1.54 3.14
N ILE A 53 5.59 -0.23 3.35
CA ILE A 53 5.48 0.43 4.65
C ILE A 53 4.26 1.33 4.58
N ILE A 54 3.33 1.19 5.52
CA ILE A 54 2.13 2.02 5.58
C ILE A 54 2.22 2.93 6.78
N LEU A 55 2.09 4.22 6.48
CA LEU A 55 1.89 5.26 7.45
C LEU A 55 0.44 5.74 7.30
N SER A 56 -0.27 5.80 8.42
CA SER A 56 -1.60 6.42 8.46
C SER A 56 -1.44 7.84 8.99
N PHE A 57 -2.18 8.79 8.42
CA PHE A 57 -2.23 10.17 8.87
C PHE A 57 -3.67 10.64 8.90
N ASP A 58 -4.04 11.41 9.92
CA ASP A 58 -5.39 11.94 10.06
C ASP A 58 -5.76 12.93 8.93
N ARG A 59 -4.75 13.57 8.31
CA ARG A 59 -4.95 14.62 7.29
C ARG A 59 -3.87 14.58 6.21
N GLU A 60 -4.29 14.80 4.97
CA GLU A 60 -3.42 14.86 3.79
C GLU A 60 -2.34 15.95 3.93
N GLU A 61 -2.70 17.14 4.42
CA GLU A 61 -1.73 18.25 4.51
C GLU A 61 -0.63 17.97 5.54
N LYS A 62 -0.95 17.17 6.57
CA LYS A 62 0.03 16.76 7.58
C LYS A 62 0.99 15.72 7.02
N ALA A 63 0.49 14.74 6.29
CA ALA A 63 1.33 13.76 5.59
C ALA A 63 2.28 14.46 4.60
N ALA A 64 1.75 15.37 3.77
CA ALA A 64 2.55 16.12 2.80
C ALA A 64 3.67 16.94 3.49
N LYS A 65 3.35 17.65 4.57
CA LYS A 65 4.36 18.40 5.35
C LYS A 65 5.41 17.49 5.98
N PHE A 66 5.01 16.34 6.53
CA PHE A 66 5.94 15.36 7.09
C PHE A 66 6.96 14.92 6.05
N PHE A 67 6.51 14.50 4.86
CA PHE A 67 7.41 14.03 3.80
C PHE A 67 8.32 15.13 3.25
N GLN A 68 7.87 16.39 3.24
CA GLN A 68 8.73 17.55 2.92
C GLN A 68 9.82 17.75 3.99
N THR A 69 9.49 17.61 5.27
CA THR A 69 10.42 17.82 6.40
C THR A 69 11.50 16.76 6.49
N ILE A 70 11.18 15.49 6.24
CA ILE A 70 12.16 14.39 6.39
C ILE A 70 13.16 14.31 5.21
N HIS A 71 12.95 15.08 4.14
CA HIS A 71 13.80 15.09 2.94
C HIS A 71 14.14 13.69 2.43
N LEU A 72 13.15 12.79 2.36
CA LEU A 72 13.36 11.36 2.10
C LEU A 72 14.15 11.08 0.81
N ASN A 73 13.93 11.88 -0.25
CA ASN A 73 14.65 11.76 -1.52
C ASN A 73 16.16 12.03 -1.41
N ALA A 74 16.59 12.86 -0.45
CA ALA A 74 18.01 13.12 -0.22
C ALA A 74 18.70 11.94 0.49
N ILE A 75 17.94 11.15 1.25
CA ILE A 75 18.44 10.05 2.06
C ILE A 75 18.38 8.73 1.28
N PHE A 76 17.28 8.48 0.57
CA PHE A 76 17.04 7.26 -0.20
C PHE A 76 16.65 7.56 -1.65
N PRO A 77 17.56 8.17 -2.43
CA PRO A 77 17.28 8.48 -3.83
C PRO A 77 17.02 7.19 -4.61
N GLN A 78 15.98 7.17 -5.44
CA GLN A 78 15.64 6.07 -6.37
C GLN A 78 15.29 4.70 -5.75
N HIS A 79 15.36 4.55 -4.42
CA HIS A 79 15.07 3.28 -3.73
C HIS A 79 13.64 3.19 -3.15
N VAL A 80 12.89 4.29 -3.14
CA VAL A 80 11.58 4.37 -2.50
C VAL A 80 10.59 5.08 -3.41
N GLU A 81 9.39 4.52 -3.54
CA GLU A 81 8.23 5.22 -4.08
C GLU A 81 7.27 5.58 -2.93
N VAL A 82 6.77 6.81 -2.93
CA VAL A 82 5.86 7.31 -1.90
C VAL A 82 4.60 7.86 -2.55
N PHE A 83 3.48 7.27 -2.19
CA PHE A 83 2.15 7.68 -2.61
C PHE A 83 1.31 8.06 -1.38
N LEU A 84 0.70 9.23 -1.42
CA LEU A 84 -0.37 9.61 -0.49
C LEU A 84 -1.70 9.26 -1.15
N VAL A 85 -2.45 8.37 -0.51
CA VAL A 85 -3.73 7.87 -1.01
C VAL A 85 -4.81 8.23 0.00
N ASN A 86 -5.84 8.95 -0.45
CA ASN A 86 -6.95 9.31 0.42
C ASN A 86 -7.86 8.10 0.63
N LEU A 87 -8.05 7.73 1.88
CA LEU A 87 -8.90 6.61 2.27
C LEU A 87 -10.37 7.01 2.22
N CYS A 88 -11.24 6.08 1.80
CA CYS A 88 -12.69 6.25 1.85
C CYS A 88 -13.31 5.63 3.11
N ASN A 89 -12.63 4.67 3.75
CA ASN A 89 -13.02 4.09 5.02
C ASN A 89 -11.81 4.04 5.96
N PRO A 90 -12.02 4.10 7.29
CA PRO A 90 -10.93 3.91 8.25
C PRO A 90 -10.33 2.51 8.13
N THR A 91 -9.03 2.41 8.37
CA THR A 91 -8.34 1.13 8.48
C THR A 91 -8.83 0.35 9.70
N ARG A 92 -8.85 -0.98 9.60
CA ARG A 92 -9.05 -1.91 10.72
C ARG A 92 -7.72 -2.35 11.28
N TYR A 93 -7.69 -2.65 12.59
CA TYR A 93 -6.48 -3.13 13.24
C TYR A 93 -5.95 -4.40 12.57
N VAL A 94 -4.63 -4.46 12.47
CA VAL A 94 -3.91 -5.53 11.78
C VAL A 94 -4.11 -6.90 12.46
N ASP A 95 -4.33 -6.92 13.77
CA ASP A 95 -4.59 -8.15 14.51
C ASP A 95 -5.89 -8.84 14.05
N ASP A 96 -6.86 -8.06 13.56
CA ASP A 96 -8.12 -8.58 13.01
C ASP A 96 -8.07 -8.73 11.48
N TYR A 97 -7.34 -7.83 10.80
CA TYR A 97 -7.22 -7.76 9.34
C TYR A 97 -5.75 -7.78 8.93
N SER A 98 -5.15 -8.97 8.97
CA SER A 98 -3.71 -9.15 8.79
C SER A 98 -3.25 -9.07 7.33
N PHE A 99 -4.15 -9.00 6.37
CA PHE A 99 -3.82 -8.91 4.95
C PHE A 99 -4.30 -7.60 4.35
N LEU A 100 -3.49 -7.02 3.46
CA LEU A 100 -3.84 -5.86 2.66
C LEU A 100 -3.50 -6.10 1.21
N GLU A 101 -4.46 -5.85 0.34
CA GLU A 101 -4.22 -5.74 -1.09
C GLU A 101 -4.12 -4.26 -1.48
N ILE A 102 -3.13 -3.95 -2.32
CA ILE A 102 -2.96 -2.64 -2.95
C ILE A 102 -2.89 -2.86 -4.46
N SER A 103 -3.74 -2.15 -5.19
CA SER A 103 -3.68 -2.06 -6.64
C SER A 103 -3.49 -0.63 -7.10
N PHE A 104 -2.63 -0.49 -8.10
CA PHE A 104 -2.42 0.73 -8.87
C PHE A 104 -2.80 0.49 -10.32
N TYR A 105 -3.54 1.44 -10.89
CA TYR A 105 -4.09 1.35 -12.23
C TYR A 105 -3.67 2.56 -13.09
N ASP A 106 -3.59 2.31 -14.40
CA ASP A 106 -3.56 3.32 -15.45
C ASP A 106 -4.91 3.24 -16.19
N VAL A 107 -5.86 4.02 -15.68
CA VAL A 107 -7.24 4.06 -16.17
C VAL A 107 -7.30 4.99 -17.38
N ARG A 108 -7.56 4.41 -18.56
CA ARG A 108 -7.81 5.17 -19.79
C ARG A 108 -9.30 5.38 -20.07
N PHE A 109 -10.14 4.43 -19.64
CA PHE A 109 -11.58 4.42 -19.89
C PHE A 109 -12.37 4.57 -18.58
N CYS A 110 -12.55 5.82 -18.14
CA CYS A 110 -13.14 6.12 -16.82
C CYS A 110 -14.54 5.52 -16.61
N THR A 111 -15.40 5.48 -17.64
CA THR A 111 -16.79 5.03 -17.48
C THR A 111 -16.88 3.57 -17.02
N ARG A 112 -16.24 2.65 -17.75
CA ARG A 112 -16.26 1.21 -17.43
C ARG A 112 -15.47 0.90 -16.16
N PHE A 113 -14.36 1.60 -15.96
CA PHE A 113 -13.58 1.44 -14.74
C PHE A 113 -14.34 1.93 -13.49
N ASN A 114 -15.16 2.99 -13.62
CA ASN A 114 -16.06 3.43 -12.56
C ASN A 114 -17.16 2.39 -12.25
N GLU A 115 -17.66 1.67 -13.25
CA GLU A 115 -18.61 0.57 -13.03
C GLU A 115 -17.96 -0.58 -12.26
N PHE A 116 -16.74 -0.95 -12.60
CA PHE A 116 -15.95 -1.94 -11.85
C PHE A 116 -15.72 -1.50 -10.40
N THR A 117 -15.19 -0.29 -10.19
CA THR A 117 -14.84 0.19 -8.84
C THR A 117 -16.05 0.40 -7.93
N ARG A 118 -17.22 0.70 -8.49
CA ARG A 118 -18.49 0.77 -7.72
C ARG A 118 -18.94 -0.56 -7.16
N GLN A 119 -18.56 -1.68 -7.78
CA GLN A 119 -18.93 -3.02 -7.32
C GLN A 119 -17.99 -3.54 -6.22
N LEU A 120 -16.76 -3.03 -6.17
CA LEU A 120 -15.73 -3.50 -5.23
C LEU A 120 -16.14 -3.46 -3.74
N PRO A 121 -16.81 -2.40 -3.21
CA PRO A 121 -17.23 -2.39 -1.82
C PRO A 121 -18.18 -3.54 -1.47
N GLU A 122 -19.14 -3.83 -2.35
CA GLU A 122 -20.12 -4.90 -2.16
C GLU A 122 -19.45 -6.27 -2.27
N MET A 123 -18.62 -6.48 -3.30
CA MET A 123 -17.84 -7.71 -3.47
C MET A 123 -16.92 -7.98 -2.28
N ALA A 124 -16.24 -6.94 -1.77
CA ALA A 124 -15.38 -7.07 -0.60
C ALA A 124 -16.19 -7.46 0.64
N SER A 125 -17.29 -6.75 0.91
CA SER A 125 -18.17 -7.01 2.05
C SER A 125 -18.76 -8.42 2.01
N LYS A 126 -19.22 -8.89 0.84
CA LYS A 126 -19.73 -10.25 0.61
C LYS A 126 -18.71 -11.33 0.99
N ASN A 127 -17.42 -11.04 0.85
CA ASN A 127 -16.30 -11.93 1.17
C ASN A 127 -15.63 -11.57 2.51
N ASN A 128 -16.32 -10.88 3.42
CA ASN A 128 -15.84 -10.43 4.74
C ASN A 128 -14.63 -9.46 4.73
N GLY A 129 -14.27 -8.95 3.56
CA GLY A 129 -13.24 -7.94 3.38
C GLY A 129 -13.75 -6.53 3.58
N LEU A 130 -12.82 -5.57 3.53
CA LEU A 130 -13.12 -4.15 3.61
C LEU A 130 -12.35 -3.38 2.54
N LEU A 131 -13.05 -2.66 1.67
CA LEU A 131 -12.42 -1.68 0.80
C LEU A 131 -12.15 -0.39 1.59
N ILE A 132 -10.87 -0.03 1.76
CA ILE A 132 -10.46 1.17 2.50
C ILE A 132 -10.07 2.34 1.59
N ALA A 133 -9.71 2.06 0.33
CA ALA A 133 -9.53 3.09 -0.67
C ALA A 133 -10.02 2.60 -2.05
N GLY A 134 -10.60 3.52 -2.81
CA GLY A 134 -10.96 3.37 -4.22
C GLY A 134 -11.04 4.76 -4.80
N THR A 135 -9.90 5.30 -5.22
CA THR A 135 -9.77 6.74 -5.46
C THR A 135 -8.82 7.08 -6.61
N PRO A 136 -9.13 8.11 -7.41
CA PRO A 136 -8.18 8.74 -8.32
C PRO A 136 -7.29 9.78 -7.60
N ARG A 137 -7.56 10.10 -6.33
CA ARG A 137 -6.81 11.10 -5.55
C ARG A 137 -5.54 10.46 -4.99
N ILE A 138 -4.52 10.38 -5.83
CA ILE A 138 -3.18 9.89 -5.49
C ILE A 138 -2.21 11.06 -5.65
N CYS A 139 -1.50 11.41 -4.58
CA CYS A 139 -0.38 12.33 -4.65
C CYS A 139 0.93 11.54 -4.61
N GLN A 140 1.67 11.52 -5.71
CA GLN A 140 3.01 10.95 -5.75
C GLN A 140 4.01 11.96 -5.18
N VAL A 141 4.65 11.59 -4.07
CA VAL A 141 5.68 12.41 -3.40
C VAL A 141 7.08 12.04 -3.89
N LEU A 142 7.32 10.77 -4.16
CA LEU A 142 8.60 10.24 -4.63
C LEU A 142 8.37 9.02 -5.54
N GLY A 143 9.24 8.81 -6.52
CA GLY A 143 9.21 7.64 -7.41
C GLY A 143 9.05 8.00 -8.88
N MET A 144 8.90 6.98 -9.72
CA MET A 144 8.72 7.14 -11.18
C MET A 144 7.37 6.63 -11.65
N THR A 145 6.76 5.67 -10.95
CA THR A 145 5.45 5.11 -11.32
C THR A 145 4.36 6.16 -11.17
N ARG A 146 3.51 6.34 -12.18
CA ARG A 146 2.43 7.35 -12.19
C ARG A 146 1.05 6.71 -12.31
N PRO A 147 0.56 6.03 -11.26
CA PRO A 147 -0.80 5.51 -11.30
C PRO A 147 -1.80 6.66 -11.20
N ASN A 148 -2.93 6.54 -11.90
CA ASN A 148 -3.99 7.53 -11.84
C ASN A 148 -5.21 7.05 -11.03
N TYR A 149 -5.18 5.81 -10.55
CA TYR A 149 -6.18 5.25 -9.65
C TYR A 149 -5.59 4.18 -8.73
N CYS A 150 -6.08 4.14 -7.50
CA CYS A 150 -5.64 3.20 -6.47
C CYS A 150 -6.85 2.56 -5.78
N THR A 151 -6.78 1.25 -5.57
CA THR A 151 -7.66 0.56 -4.64
C THR A 151 -6.83 -0.08 -3.54
N ILE A 152 -7.39 -0.08 -2.34
CA ILE A 152 -6.77 -0.71 -1.18
C ILE A 152 -7.88 -1.45 -0.41
N SER A 153 -7.63 -2.72 -0.11
CA SER A 153 -8.57 -3.58 0.62
C SER A 153 -7.90 -4.37 1.75
N GLN A 154 -8.63 -4.61 2.83
CA GLN A 154 -8.18 -5.36 4.01
C GLN A 154 -8.93 -6.69 4.14
N TRP A 155 -8.19 -7.73 4.53
CA TRP A 155 -8.68 -9.10 4.67
C TRP A 155 -8.19 -9.74 5.95
N ARG A 156 -8.99 -10.65 6.53
CA ARG A 156 -8.60 -11.41 7.72
C ARG A 156 -7.81 -12.65 7.35
N THR A 157 -8.21 -13.29 6.27
CA THR A 157 -7.62 -14.55 5.77
C THR A 157 -7.28 -14.47 4.29
N ILE A 158 -6.39 -15.35 3.82
CA ILE A 158 -6.03 -15.44 2.40
C ILE A 158 -7.21 -16.01 1.60
N GLU A 159 -7.96 -16.95 2.18
CA GLU A 159 -9.08 -17.63 1.55
C GLU A 159 -10.25 -16.68 1.24
N GLU A 160 -10.51 -15.72 2.13
CA GLU A 160 -11.47 -14.64 1.87
C GLU A 160 -11.02 -13.74 0.73
N PHE A 161 -9.73 -13.39 0.69
CA PHE A 161 -9.14 -12.60 -0.38
C PHE A 161 -9.20 -13.34 -1.72
N GLU A 162 -8.87 -14.64 -1.77
CA GLU A 162 -8.87 -15.43 -2.99
C GLU A 162 -10.26 -15.51 -3.63
N LYS A 163 -11.31 -15.74 -2.82
CA LYS A 163 -12.70 -15.72 -3.31
C LYS A 163 -13.10 -14.37 -3.91
N PHE A 164 -12.76 -13.28 -3.23
CA PHE A 164 -12.97 -11.94 -3.78
C PHE A 164 -12.16 -11.71 -5.06
N ARG A 165 -10.91 -12.16 -5.09
CA ARG A 165 -10.00 -11.97 -6.22
C ARG A 165 -10.57 -12.62 -7.47
N ASP A 166 -11.08 -13.84 -7.35
CA ASP A 166 -11.70 -14.55 -8.48
C ASP A 166 -12.92 -13.79 -9.03
N GLU A 167 -13.81 -13.32 -8.15
CA GLU A 167 -14.98 -12.51 -8.55
C GLU A 167 -14.57 -11.16 -9.18
N SER A 168 -13.62 -10.46 -8.57
CA SER A 168 -13.15 -9.14 -9.01
C SER A 168 -12.36 -9.20 -10.32
N ASN A 169 -11.64 -10.29 -10.58
CA ASN A 169 -10.87 -10.46 -11.81
C ASN A 169 -11.79 -10.49 -13.04
N CYS A 170 -12.91 -11.22 -12.96
CA CYS A 170 -13.91 -11.25 -14.03
C CYS A 170 -14.47 -9.85 -14.31
N ALA A 171 -14.81 -9.09 -13.26
CA ALA A 171 -15.33 -7.73 -13.39
C ALA A 171 -14.27 -6.75 -13.92
N PHE A 172 -13.00 -6.92 -13.53
CA PHE A 172 -11.89 -6.11 -14.01
C PHE A 172 -11.61 -6.35 -15.49
N GLU A 173 -11.63 -7.59 -15.95
CA GLU A 173 -11.38 -7.91 -17.37
C GLU A 173 -12.42 -7.25 -18.28
N ALA A 174 -13.68 -7.17 -17.83
CA ALA A 174 -14.74 -6.43 -18.52
C ALA A 174 -14.52 -4.90 -18.56
N SER A 175 -13.65 -4.36 -17.70
CA SER A 175 -13.39 -2.92 -17.61
C SER A 175 -12.34 -2.42 -18.63
N GLU A 176 -11.69 -3.32 -19.38
CA GLU A 176 -10.65 -3.03 -20.39
C GLU A 176 -9.57 -2.05 -19.90
N SER A 177 -9.28 -2.05 -18.59
CA SER A 177 -8.32 -1.13 -17.98
C SER A 177 -6.99 -1.82 -17.72
N ALA A 178 -5.91 -1.04 -17.63
CA ALA A 178 -4.59 -1.58 -17.32
C ALA A 178 -4.34 -1.54 -15.80
N CYS A 179 -4.07 -2.70 -15.21
CA CYS A 179 -3.50 -2.77 -13.87
C CYS A 179 -1.99 -2.60 -14.00
N VAL A 180 -1.46 -1.51 -13.46
CA VAL A 180 -0.02 -1.24 -13.48
C VAL A 180 0.66 -2.24 -12.55
N THR A 181 0.13 -2.37 -11.33
CA THR A 181 0.73 -3.22 -10.33
C THR A 181 -0.27 -3.57 -9.23
N GLN A 182 -0.28 -4.82 -8.77
CA GLN A 182 -1.16 -5.32 -7.70
C GLN A 182 -0.38 -6.27 -6.81
N ALA A 183 -0.50 -6.09 -5.49
CA ALA A 183 0.16 -6.95 -4.52
C ALA A 183 -0.72 -7.23 -3.30
N LEU A 184 -0.58 -8.43 -2.75
CA LEU A 184 -1.10 -8.80 -1.44
C LEU A 184 0.05 -8.80 -0.43
N VAL A 185 -0.18 -8.16 0.70
CA VAL A 185 0.77 -8.05 1.81
C VAL A 185 0.15 -8.66 3.05
N LYS A 186 0.93 -9.51 3.74
CA LYS A 186 0.64 -9.91 5.11
C LYS A 186 1.40 -8.99 6.06
N TRP A 187 0.68 -8.38 6.99
CA TRP A 187 1.26 -7.50 7.97
C TRP A 187 1.93 -8.26 9.11
N ASP A 188 3.02 -7.68 9.59
CA ASP A 188 3.65 -8.10 10.84
C ASP A 188 3.63 -6.91 11.83
N VAL A 189 2.80 -7.00 12.86
CA VAL A 189 2.75 -6.04 13.98
C VAL A 189 3.79 -6.38 15.04
N LYS A 190 4.17 -7.67 15.14
CA LYS A 190 4.95 -8.19 16.28
C LYS A 190 6.42 -7.75 16.26
N ARG A 191 6.92 -7.22 15.14
CA ARG A 191 8.29 -6.68 15.01
C ARG A 191 8.41 -5.17 15.27
N GLN A 192 7.41 -4.54 15.88
CA GLN A 192 7.47 -3.12 16.27
C GLN A 192 8.21 -2.83 17.60
N ASN A 193 8.87 -3.83 18.20
CA ASN A 193 9.80 -3.60 19.31
C ASN A 193 11.24 -3.50 18.78
N PRO A 194 11.89 -2.31 18.83
CA PRO A 194 13.27 -2.13 18.38
C PRO A 194 14.33 -2.76 19.31
N PHE A 195 13.94 -3.57 20.31
CA PHE A 195 14.82 -4.03 21.40
C PHE A 195 14.78 -5.54 21.71
N CYS A 196 14.21 -6.38 20.85
CA CYS A 196 14.35 -7.82 21.04
C CYS A 196 15.32 -8.39 20.01
N ASN A 197 16.56 -8.62 20.48
CA ASN A 197 17.61 -9.41 19.84
C ASN A 197 17.12 -10.82 19.49
#